data_AF-A0AAU7DJT5-F1
#
_entry.id   AF-A0AAU7DJT5-F1
#
_cell.length_a   1.000
_cell.length_b   1.000
_cell.length_c   1.000
_cell.angle_alpha   90.00
_cell.angle_beta   90.00
_cell.angle_gamma   90.00
#
_symmetry.space_group_name_H-M   'P 1'
#
loop_
_entity.id
_entity.type
_entity.pdbx_description
1 polymer ?
#
loop_
_entity_poly.entity_id
_entity_poly.type
_entity_poly.pdbx_seq_one_letter_code
_entity_poly.pdbx_strand_id
1 'polypeptide(L)'
;MPRKLPNYPNTMQDTPLAVPNKIADEEPPLVVREDHPRHLLVREPAYVTPLGAAYAADSLDVLRGLPTGSVNLVVTSPPYALHFKKAYGNVAKDSYINWFLPFAREILRVLAEDGSFVLNIGGSYNKGTPTRSIYHYKLLIALVEEVGFHLSQECFWYNPAKMPVPAEWVTVRRIRIKDSVEYVWWLSKTAWPKASNLKVLKEYSEDMLRLNRNGVRETVRPSGHVIRQSWDKVHAGGAIPANIVEEQLNEADSLLKFGNNSANDEYTMMCKKAGLNIHPARFPAALPSFFIRLLTDANDLVFDPFAGSNTAGAVSEELGRRWIASEQLDEYVQASKFRFRAAIEQPTLF
;
A
#
# COMPACT_ATOMS: atom_id res chain seq x y z
N MET A 1 -5.46 63.80 56.53
CA MET A 1 -5.71 64.32 55.17
C MET A 1 -4.63 63.75 54.27
N PRO A 2 -4.96 62.95 53.22
CA PRO A 2 -5.54 63.49 51.99
C PRO A 2 -6.63 62.62 51.30
N ARG A 3 -7.40 63.35 50.47
CA ARG A 3 -8.36 63.04 49.39
C ARG A 3 -8.79 61.60 49.05
N LYS A 4 -10.11 61.37 49.18
CA LYS A 4 -10.92 60.33 48.52
C LYS A 4 -10.79 60.44 46.99
N LEU A 5 -10.53 59.31 46.32
CA LEU A 5 -10.74 59.13 44.87
C LEU A 5 -12.22 58.85 44.58
N PRO A 6 -12.78 59.30 43.44
CA PRO A 6 -14.19 59.11 43.12
C PRO A 6 -14.49 57.70 42.60
N ASN A 7 -15.63 57.15 43.04
CA ASN A 7 -16.24 55.94 42.51
C ASN A 7 -16.66 56.16 41.05
N TYR A 8 -16.16 55.31 40.14
CA TYR A 8 -16.74 55.16 38.81
C TYR A 8 -17.72 53.96 38.81
N PRO A 9 -18.95 54.13 38.30
CA PRO A 9 -19.92 53.05 38.21
C PRO A 9 -19.50 52.04 37.14
N ASN A 10 -19.57 50.76 37.53
CA ASN A 10 -19.32 49.62 36.66
C ASN A 10 -20.60 49.34 35.86
N THR A 11 -20.68 49.85 34.63
CA THR A 11 -21.71 49.49 33.65
C THR A 11 -21.09 49.39 32.28
N MET A 12 -20.51 48.23 31.96
CA MET A 12 -20.44 47.78 30.57
C MET A 12 -21.53 46.73 30.39
N GLN A 13 -22.47 47.08 29.51
CA GLN A 13 -23.55 46.24 29.04
C GLN A 13 -22.96 45.06 28.27
N ASP A 14 -23.40 43.85 28.63
CA ASP A 14 -23.19 42.63 27.88
C ASP A 14 -23.73 42.81 26.45
N THR A 15 -22.81 43.03 25.51
CA THR A 15 -23.10 42.89 24.09
C THR A 15 -22.69 41.47 23.70
N PRO A 16 -23.61 40.55 23.37
CA PRO A 16 -23.22 39.22 22.96
C PRO A 16 -22.39 39.32 21.68
N LEU A 17 -21.13 38.91 21.77
CA LEU A 17 -20.26 38.69 20.61
C LEU A 17 -20.97 37.69 19.71
N ALA A 18 -21.43 38.17 18.56
CA ALA A 18 -21.96 37.32 17.50
C ALA A 18 -20.88 36.28 17.14
N VAL A 19 -21.14 35.02 17.50
CA VAL A 19 -20.41 33.88 16.98
C VAL A 19 -20.63 33.91 15.48
N PRO A 20 -19.59 34.04 14.63
CA PRO A 20 -19.80 33.98 13.20
C PRO A 20 -20.42 32.61 12.89
N ASN A 21 -21.61 32.64 12.27
CA ASN A 21 -22.22 31.46 11.69
C ASN A 21 -21.13 30.69 10.94
N LYS A 22 -20.89 29.44 11.33
CA LYS A 22 -20.23 28.47 10.47
C LYS A 22 -21.06 28.42 9.20
N ILE A 23 -20.61 29.12 8.16
CA ILE A 23 -20.94 28.76 6.80
C ILE A 23 -20.38 27.35 6.69
N ALA A 24 -21.29 26.36 6.65
CA ALA A 24 -20.92 25.06 6.14
C ALA A 24 -20.46 25.35 4.72
N ASP A 25 -19.15 25.34 4.49
CA ASP A 25 -18.60 25.21 3.16
C ASP A 25 -19.11 23.86 2.64
N GLU A 26 -20.31 23.86 2.06
CA GLU A 26 -20.75 22.77 1.20
C GLU A 26 -19.79 22.82 0.01
N GLU A 27 -18.70 22.05 0.12
CA GLU A 27 -17.81 21.77 -1.00
C GLU A 27 -18.68 21.36 -2.19
N PRO A 28 -18.50 21.99 -3.37
CA PRO A 28 -19.31 21.66 -4.53
C PRO A 28 -19.21 20.16 -4.80
N PRO A 29 -20.33 19.47 -5.10
CA PRO A 29 -20.32 18.04 -5.28
C PRO A 29 -19.33 17.67 -6.37
N LEU A 30 -18.37 16.81 -6.04
CA LEU A 30 -17.35 16.32 -6.97
C LEU A 30 -18.05 15.79 -8.23
N VAL A 31 -17.75 16.38 -9.38
CA VAL A 31 -18.31 15.91 -10.66
C VAL A 31 -17.58 14.62 -11.03
N VAL A 32 -18.26 13.50 -10.78
CA VAL A 32 -17.73 12.17 -11.05
C VAL A 32 -17.88 11.86 -12.55
N ARG A 33 -16.80 11.42 -13.19
CA ARG A 33 -16.79 11.01 -14.61
C ARG A 33 -17.61 9.73 -14.82
N GLU A 34 -18.17 9.54 -16.01
CA GLU A 34 -18.96 8.33 -16.34
C GLU A 34 -18.16 7.03 -16.18
N ASP A 35 -16.85 7.05 -16.46
CA ASP A 35 -15.93 5.92 -16.36
C ASP A 35 -15.36 5.72 -14.95
N HIS A 36 -15.87 6.47 -13.97
CA HIS A 36 -15.39 6.41 -12.59
C HIS A 36 -15.70 5.05 -11.95
N PRO A 37 -14.76 4.44 -11.22
CA PRO A 37 -14.92 3.10 -10.68
C PRO A 37 -16.06 2.94 -9.68
N ARG A 38 -16.59 4.04 -9.11
CA ARG A 38 -17.79 3.99 -8.26
C ARG A 38 -18.98 3.33 -8.94
N HIS A 39 -19.11 3.49 -10.26
CA HIS A 39 -20.23 2.97 -11.04
C HIS A 39 -20.17 1.44 -11.23
N LEU A 40 -19.05 0.80 -10.88
CA LEU A 40 -18.91 -0.66 -10.93
C LEU A 40 -19.63 -1.36 -9.79
N LEU A 41 -20.07 -0.63 -8.76
CA LEU A 41 -20.72 -1.16 -7.57
C LEU A 41 -22.06 -0.44 -7.35
N VAL A 42 -23.08 -1.21 -6.97
CA VAL A 42 -24.39 -0.66 -6.58
C VAL A 42 -24.33 0.00 -5.20
N ARG A 43 -23.35 -0.40 -4.38
CA ARG A 43 -23.14 0.15 -3.04
C ARG A 43 -22.65 1.60 -3.14
N GLU A 44 -23.14 2.48 -2.27
CA GLU A 44 -22.58 3.82 -2.14
C GLU A 44 -21.21 3.79 -1.43
N PRO A 45 -20.21 4.52 -1.94
CA PRO A 45 -18.91 4.62 -1.29
C PRO A 45 -18.95 5.50 -0.04
N ALA A 46 -18.07 5.21 0.91
CA ALA A 46 -17.87 6.04 2.10
C ALA A 46 -17.23 7.40 1.76
N TYR A 47 -16.43 7.44 0.69
CA TYR A 47 -16.02 8.67 0.01
C TYR A 47 -15.52 8.39 -1.41
N VAL A 48 -15.47 9.45 -2.22
CA VAL A 48 -14.92 9.45 -3.58
C VAL A 48 -13.84 10.51 -3.72
N THR A 49 -12.95 10.30 -4.67
CA THR A 49 -11.96 11.25 -5.19
C THR A 49 -12.16 11.37 -6.71
N PRO A 50 -11.39 12.20 -7.45
CA PRO A 50 -11.49 12.23 -8.91
C PRO A 50 -11.28 10.88 -9.60
N LEU A 51 -10.41 10.00 -9.08
CA LEU A 51 -10.08 8.72 -9.73
C LEU A 51 -10.52 7.47 -8.95
N GLY A 52 -11.10 7.59 -7.76
CA GLY A 52 -11.44 6.40 -7.00
C GLY A 52 -12.49 6.53 -5.89
N ALA A 53 -12.78 5.38 -5.30
CA ALA A 53 -13.84 5.23 -4.31
C ALA A 53 -13.43 4.25 -3.20
N ALA A 54 -13.70 4.64 -1.95
CA ALA A 54 -13.47 3.78 -0.79
C ALA A 54 -14.80 3.32 -0.19
N TYR A 55 -14.85 2.07 0.26
CA TYR A 55 -16.04 1.43 0.80
C TYR A 55 -15.79 0.93 2.22
N ALA A 56 -16.60 1.39 3.17
CA ALA A 56 -16.68 0.81 4.52
C ALA A 56 -17.52 -0.48 4.44
N ALA A 57 -16.86 -1.61 4.20
CA ALA A 57 -17.51 -2.84 3.78
C ALA A 57 -16.67 -4.08 4.06
N ASP A 58 -17.34 -5.22 4.20
CA ASP A 58 -16.68 -6.52 4.04
C ASP A 58 -16.12 -6.64 2.63
N SER A 59 -14.85 -7.02 2.51
CA SER A 59 -14.16 -7.02 1.23
C SER A 59 -14.63 -8.13 0.29
N LEU A 60 -15.19 -9.23 0.82
CA LEU A 60 -15.78 -10.28 0.01
C LEU A 60 -17.08 -9.80 -0.65
N ASP A 61 -17.86 -8.98 0.04
CA ASP A 61 -19.06 -8.37 -0.54
C ASP A 61 -18.71 -7.38 -1.65
N VAL A 62 -17.68 -6.56 -1.46
CA VAL A 62 -17.18 -5.65 -2.51
C VAL A 62 -16.66 -6.44 -3.71
N LEU A 63 -15.84 -7.46 -3.47
CA LEU A 63 -15.34 -8.36 -4.50
C LEU A 63 -16.46 -9.00 -5.33
N ARG A 64 -17.50 -9.54 -4.67
CA ARG A 64 -18.66 -10.14 -5.34
C ARG A 64 -19.45 -9.15 -6.17
N GLY A 65 -19.49 -7.89 -5.76
CA GLY A 65 -20.16 -6.82 -6.50
C GLY A 65 -19.42 -6.38 -7.75
N LEU A 66 -18.10 -6.60 -7.83
CA LEU A 66 -17.30 -6.19 -8.98
C LEU A 66 -17.53 -7.13 -10.18
N PRO A 67 -17.62 -6.58 -11.41
CA PRO A 67 -17.71 -7.40 -12.61
C PRO A 67 -16.48 -8.30 -12.83
N THR A 68 -16.68 -9.43 -13.50
CA THR A 68 -15.58 -10.31 -13.92
C THR A 68 -14.67 -9.55 -14.89
N GLY A 69 -13.36 -9.68 -14.74
CA GLY A 69 -12.41 -9.07 -15.67
C GLY A 69 -12.26 -7.54 -15.57
N SER A 70 -12.80 -6.88 -14.54
CA SER A 70 -12.81 -5.42 -14.44
C SER A 70 -11.56 -4.79 -13.81
N VAL A 71 -10.71 -5.57 -13.13
CA VAL A 71 -9.59 -5.06 -12.32
C VAL A 71 -8.25 -5.42 -12.97
N ASN A 72 -7.35 -4.46 -13.14
CA ASN A 72 -6.03 -4.71 -13.72
C ASN A 72 -5.00 -5.15 -12.67
N LEU A 73 -5.09 -4.61 -11.46
CA LEU A 73 -4.20 -4.96 -10.36
C LEU A 73 -4.96 -5.05 -9.04
N VAL A 74 -4.84 -6.18 -8.36
CA VAL A 74 -5.12 -6.26 -6.92
C VAL A 74 -3.81 -6.18 -6.17
N VAL A 75 -3.65 -5.20 -5.27
CA VAL A 75 -2.46 -5.07 -4.42
C VAL A 75 -2.90 -4.90 -2.98
N THR A 76 -2.44 -5.78 -2.09
CA THR A 76 -2.94 -5.80 -0.71
C THR A 76 -1.97 -6.48 0.25
N SER A 77 -2.21 -6.23 1.54
CA SER A 77 -1.59 -6.91 2.68
C SER A 77 -2.69 -7.32 3.67
N PRO A 78 -3.27 -8.53 3.56
CA PRO A 78 -4.35 -8.97 4.44
C PRO A 78 -3.91 -9.01 5.91
N PRO A 79 -4.86 -9.03 6.87
CA PRO A 79 -4.52 -9.29 8.26
C PRO A 79 -3.75 -10.60 8.38
N TYR A 80 -2.58 -10.54 9.01
CA TYR A 80 -1.72 -11.71 9.18
C TYR A 80 -2.24 -12.62 10.28
N ALA A 81 -1.99 -13.94 10.15
CA ALA A 81 -2.20 -14.92 11.21
C ALA A 81 -1.16 -14.75 12.34
N LEU A 82 -1.24 -13.63 13.08
CA LEU A 82 -0.33 -13.33 14.19
C LEU A 82 -0.84 -13.97 15.48
N HIS A 83 0.08 -14.25 16.39
CA HIS A 83 -0.25 -14.80 17.71
C HIS A 83 -0.76 -13.75 18.71
N PHE A 84 -0.52 -12.47 18.45
CA PHE A 84 -0.96 -11.36 19.30
C PHE A 84 -2.19 -10.71 18.68
N LYS A 85 -3.31 -10.65 19.40
CA LYS A 85 -4.53 -9.94 18.97
C LYS A 85 -4.14 -8.51 18.55
N LYS A 86 -4.13 -8.22 17.25
CA LYS A 86 -4.20 -6.84 16.78
C LYS A 86 -5.67 -6.38 16.88
N ALA A 87 -5.90 -5.07 16.95
CA ALA A 87 -7.26 -4.51 17.04
C ALA A 87 -8.20 -4.99 15.92
N TYR A 88 -7.66 -5.43 14.77
CA TYR A 88 -8.39 -5.87 13.59
C TYR A 88 -8.67 -7.40 13.53
N GLY A 89 -8.49 -8.14 14.62
CA GLY A 89 -8.76 -9.59 14.66
C GLY A 89 -7.68 -10.44 13.97
N ASN A 90 -7.45 -11.65 14.48
CA ASN A 90 -6.51 -12.61 13.88
C ASN A 90 -7.26 -13.89 13.52
N VAL A 91 -7.00 -14.41 12.33
CA VAL A 91 -7.40 -15.76 11.95
C VAL A 91 -6.34 -16.75 12.44
N ALA A 92 -6.77 -17.88 13.01
CA ALA A 92 -5.86 -18.92 13.43
C ALA A 92 -5.08 -19.46 12.22
N LYS A 93 -3.79 -19.77 12.40
CA LYS A 93 -2.90 -20.20 11.30
C LYS A 93 -3.43 -21.42 10.54
N ASP A 94 -4.04 -22.36 11.25
CA ASP A 94 -4.58 -23.59 10.68
C ASP A 94 -5.84 -23.35 9.83
N SER A 95 -6.54 -22.23 10.07
CA SER A 95 -7.74 -21.82 9.34
C SER A 95 -7.46 -20.69 8.34
N TYR A 96 -6.25 -20.14 8.31
CA TYR A 96 -5.92 -18.94 7.53
C TYR A 96 -6.14 -19.15 6.03
N ILE A 97 -5.72 -20.31 5.53
CA ILE A 97 -5.86 -20.67 4.12
C ILE A 97 -7.36 -20.71 3.77
N ASN A 98 -8.14 -21.51 4.51
CA ASN A 98 -9.58 -21.64 4.29
C ASN A 98 -10.34 -20.31 4.38
N TRP A 99 -9.90 -19.41 5.26
CA TRP A 99 -10.45 -18.06 5.35
C TRP A 99 -10.10 -17.20 4.13
N PHE A 100 -8.88 -17.32 3.59
CA PHE A 100 -8.43 -16.50 2.46
C PHE A 100 -8.93 -16.98 1.09
N LEU A 101 -9.15 -18.30 0.92
CA LEU A 101 -9.53 -18.89 -0.36
C LEU A 101 -10.79 -18.26 -1.02
N PRO A 102 -11.87 -17.91 -0.29
CA PRO A 102 -13.01 -17.20 -0.86
C PRO A 102 -12.61 -15.86 -1.51
N PHE A 103 -11.77 -15.07 -0.85
CA PHE A 103 -11.25 -13.82 -1.41
C PHE A 103 -10.40 -14.08 -2.64
N ALA A 104 -9.50 -15.07 -2.57
CA ALA A 104 -8.63 -15.43 -3.68
C ALA A 104 -9.39 -15.81 -4.95
N ARG A 105 -10.48 -16.58 -4.82
CA ARG A 105 -11.32 -16.97 -5.96
C ARG A 105 -12.00 -15.77 -6.60
N GLU A 106 -12.54 -14.86 -5.79
CA GLU A 106 -13.14 -13.63 -6.32
C GLU A 106 -12.09 -12.69 -6.92
N ILE A 107 -10.90 -12.58 -6.32
CA ILE A 107 -9.77 -11.84 -6.90
C ILE A 107 -9.45 -12.39 -8.29
N LEU A 108 -9.31 -13.70 -8.45
CA LEU A 108 -9.04 -14.31 -9.76
C LEU A 108 -10.15 -14.00 -10.78
N ARG A 109 -11.42 -14.00 -10.34
CA ARG A 109 -12.58 -13.68 -11.18
C ARG A 109 -12.56 -12.23 -11.66
N VAL A 110 -12.34 -11.27 -10.75
CA VAL A 110 -12.42 -9.84 -11.08
C VAL A 110 -11.20 -9.33 -11.85
N LEU A 111 -10.07 -10.04 -11.79
CA LEU A 111 -8.89 -9.68 -12.58
C LEU A 111 -9.17 -9.78 -14.09
N ALA A 112 -8.72 -8.77 -14.82
CA ALA A 112 -8.59 -8.81 -16.28
C ALA A 112 -7.70 -9.99 -16.71
N GLU A 113 -7.78 -10.40 -17.99
CA GLU A 113 -7.00 -11.54 -18.53
C GLU A 113 -5.49 -11.36 -18.37
N ASP A 114 -5.00 -10.13 -18.49
CA ASP A 114 -3.61 -9.73 -18.26
C ASP A 114 -3.38 -9.16 -16.85
N GLY A 115 -4.34 -9.32 -15.95
CA GLY A 115 -4.34 -8.75 -14.61
C GLY A 115 -3.42 -9.47 -13.62
N SER A 116 -2.91 -8.71 -12.66
CA SER A 116 -1.99 -9.20 -11.61
C SER A 116 -2.58 -9.09 -10.20
N PHE A 117 -2.18 -10.00 -9.33
CA PHE A 117 -2.45 -9.99 -7.90
C PHE A 117 -1.13 -9.95 -7.12
N VAL A 118 -0.89 -8.86 -6.40
CA VAL A 118 0.29 -8.68 -5.55
C VAL A 118 -0.11 -8.82 -4.09
N LEU A 119 0.40 -9.86 -3.45
CA LEU A 119 0.11 -10.21 -2.06
C LEU A 119 1.34 -10.01 -1.17
N ASN A 120 1.31 -9.00 -0.31
CA ASN A 120 2.29 -8.84 0.76
C ASN A 120 1.88 -9.65 2.00
N ILE A 121 2.78 -10.49 2.50
CA ILE A 121 2.50 -11.36 3.64
C ILE A 121 3.75 -11.58 4.51
N GLY A 122 3.58 -11.35 5.81
CA GLY A 122 4.63 -11.52 6.81
C GLY A 122 4.71 -12.96 7.34
N GLY A 123 5.92 -13.47 7.53
CA GLY A 123 6.11 -14.73 8.25
C GLY A 123 5.86 -14.58 9.77
N SER A 124 5.73 -15.71 10.46
CA SER A 124 5.55 -15.72 11.93
C SER A 124 6.22 -16.93 12.56
N TYR A 125 6.60 -16.83 13.84
CA TYR A 125 7.08 -17.97 14.64
C TYR A 125 5.92 -18.80 15.16
N ASN A 126 6.14 -20.09 15.41
CA ASN A 126 5.19 -20.94 16.13
C ASN A 126 5.18 -20.61 17.63
N LYS A 127 4.03 -20.78 18.28
CA LYS A 127 3.88 -20.46 19.70
C LYS A 127 4.78 -21.36 20.54
N GLY A 128 5.61 -20.76 21.40
CA GLY A 128 6.44 -21.48 22.37
C GLY A 128 7.70 -22.14 21.82
N THR A 129 7.95 -22.10 20.51
CA THR A 129 9.13 -22.72 19.88
C THR A 129 9.88 -21.75 18.99
N PRO A 130 11.22 -21.91 18.84
CA PRO A 130 12.00 -21.08 17.92
C PRO A 130 11.87 -21.58 16.46
N THR A 131 10.71 -22.10 16.05
CA THR A 131 10.46 -22.58 14.68
C THR A 131 9.50 -21.64 13.94
N ARG A 132 9.67 -21.51 12.62
CA ARG A 132 8.81 -20.68 11.77
C ARG A 132 7.53 -21.44 11.43
N SER A 133 6.42 -20.71 11.34
CA SER A 133 5.22 -21.20 10.68
C SER A 133 5.40 -21.14 9.17
N ILE A 134 4.95 -22.18 8.49
CA ILE A 134 4.95 -22.28 7.03
C ILE A 134 3.60 -21.89 6.40
N TYR A 135 2.71 -21.23 7.16
CA TYR A 135 1.33 -20.95 6.71
C TYR A 135 1.28 -20.15 5.40
N HIS A 136 2.20 -19.21 5.21
CA HIS A 136 2.30 -18.41 3.99
C HIS A 136 2.73 -19.28 2.80
N TYR A 137 3.71 -20.17 2.96
CA TYR A 137 4.04 -21.12 1.88
C TYR A 137 2.87 -22.03 1.51
N LYS A 138 2.12 -22.53 2.50
CA LYS A 138 0.91 -23.32 2.25
C LYS A 138 -0.16 -22.50 1.52
N LEU A 139 -0.31 -21.22 1.87
CA LEU A 139 -1.20 -20.31 1.15
C LEU A 139 -0.77 -20.14 -0.31
N LEU A 140 0.53 -19.90 -0.58
CA LEU A 140 1.03 -19.78 -1.95
C LEU A 140 0.73 -21.03 -2.79
N ILE A 141 0.96 -22.22 -2.22
CA ILE A 141 0.62 -23.48 -2.88
C ILE A 141 -0.87 -23.54 -3.19
N ALA A 142 -1.74 -23.25 -2.21
CA ALA A 142 -3.19 -23.26 -2.43
C ALA A 142 -3.65 -22.22 -3.47
N LEU A 143 -3.03 -21.04 -3.51
CA LEU A 143 -3.33 -20.01 -4.52
C LEU A 143 -3.00 -20.50 -5.94
N VAL A 144 -1.93 -21.27 -6.11
CA VAL A 144 -1.52 -21.80 -7.43
C VAL A 144 -2.29 -23.07 -7.78
N GLU A 145 -2.27 -24.06 -6.90
CA GLU A 145 -2.77 -25.41 -7.20
C GLU A 145 -4.28 -25.55 -7.02
N GLU A 146 -4.89 -24.83 -6.07
CA GLU A 146 -6.34 -24.94 -5.80
C GLU A 146 -7.16 -23.81 -6.44
N VAL A 147 -6.64 -22.57 -6.44
CA VAL A 147 -7.35 -21.41 -7.00
C VAL A 147 -7.04 -21.23 -8.48
N GLY A 148 -5.81 -21.51 -8.91
CA GLY A 148 -5.39 -21.44 -10.32
C GLY A 148 -4.66 -20.15 -10.70
N PHE A 149 -4.06 -19.43 -9.75
CA PHE A 149 -3.13 -18.34 -10.09
C PHE A 149 -1.82 -18.88 -10.68
N HIS A 150 -1.15 -18.05 -11.46
CA HIS A 150 0.25 -18.26 -11.85
C HIS A 150 1.16 -17.43 -10.95
N LEU A 151 2.18 -18.03 -10.35
CA LEU A 151 3.26 -17.27 -9.70
C LEU A 151 4.18 -16.70 -10.78
N SER A 152 4.08 -15.39 -11.02
CA SER A 152 4.94 -14.69 -11.98
C SER A 152 6.33 -14.48 -11.42
N GLN A 153 6.43 -14.02 -10.18
CA GLN A 153 7.69 -13.85 -9.48
C GLN A 153 7.50 -13.73 -7.97
N GLU A 154 8.37 -14.34 -7.19
CA GLU A 154 8.54 -14.01 -5.78
C GLU A 154 9.39 -12.75 -5.62
N CYS A 155 8.86 -11.80 -4.85
CA CYS A 155 9.56 -10.60 -4.42
C CYS A 155 9.69 -10.58 -2.89
N PHE A 156 10.64 -9.80 -2.40
CA PHE A 156 10.93 -9.69 -0.98
C PHE A 156 11.01 -8.23 -0.59
N TRP A 157 10.24 -7.84 0.43
CA TRP A 157 10.38 -6.52 1.01
C TRP A 157 11.33 -6.58 2.20
N TYR A 158 12.49 -5.93 2.07
CA TYR A 158 13.44 -5.78 3.16
C TYR A 158 13.16 -4.49 3.94
N ASN A 159 12.78 -4.64 5.21
CA ASN A 159 12.56 -3.56 6.14
C ASN A 159 13.65 -3.58 7.24
N PRO A 160 14.72 -2.78 7.11
CA PRO A 160 15.78 -2.72 8.11
C PRO A 160 15.28 -2.16 9.45
N ALA A 161 14.19 -1.39 9.48
CA ALA A 161 13.61 -0.79 10.67
C ALA A 161 12.67 -1.72 11.48
N LYS A 162 12.40 -2.95 11.00
CA LYS A 162 11.57 -3.92 11.73
C LYS A 162 12.13 -4.17 13.14
N MET A 163 11.29 -4.37 14.15
CA MET A 163 11.82 -4.66 15.50
C MET A 163 12.40 -6.08 15.57
N PRO A 164 13.39 -6.36 16.45
CA PRO A 164 13.95 -7.69 16.65
C PRO A 164 12.98 -8.61 17.41
N VAL A 165 11.93 -9.06 16.72
CA VAL A 165 10.88 -9.93 17.26
C VAL A 165 10.95 -11.35 16.67
N PRO A 166 10.59 -12.39 17.43
CA PRO A 166 10.22 -12.41 18.85
C PRO A 166 11.43 -12.20 19.76
N ALA A 167 11.30 -11.32 20.76
CA ALA A 167 12.38 -10.94 21.67
C ALA A 167 13.04 -12.16 22.34
N GLU A 168 12.23 -13.14 22.76
CA GLU A 168 12.71 -14.39 23.38
C GLU A 168 13.80 -15.08 22.54
N TRP A 169 13.63 -15.16 21.23
CA TRP A 169 14.57 -15.87 20.34
C TRP A 169 15.71 -14.99 19.84
N VAL A 170 15.45 -13.70 19.65
CA VAL A 170 16.38 -12.76 18.99
C VAL A 170 17.24 -12.00 20.01
N THR A 171 16.64 -11.41 21.05
CA THR A 171 17.35 -10.52 21.98
C THR A 171 17.67 -11.18 23.33
N VAL A 172 16.80 -12.08 23.81
CA VAL A 172 16.97 -12.78 25.09
C VAL A 172 17.90 -13.99 24.92
N ARG A 173 17.48 -15.02 24.18
CA ARG A 173 18.28 -16.24 23.98
C ARG A 173 19.36 -16.09 22.90
N ARG A 174 19.20 -15.14 21.98
CA ARG A 174 20.15 -14.86 20.89
C ARG A 174 20.48 -16.08 20.01
N ILE A 175 19.45 -16.89 19.73
CA ILE A 175 19.55 -18.11 18.91
C ILE A 175 18.95 -17.94 17.51
N ARG A 176 18.38 -16.76 17.21
CA ARG A 176 17.80 -16.41 15.92
C ARG A 176 18.23 -15.01 15.51
N ILE A 177 18.32 -14.79 14.20
CA ILE A 177 18.54 -13.47 13.62
C ILE A 177 17.23 -12.70 13.48
N LYS A 178 17.35 -11.40 13.23
CA LYS A 178 16.25 -10.47 13.03
C LYS A 178 15.43 -10.85 11.78
N ASP A 179 14.12 -10.98 11.95
CA ASP A 179 13.16 -11.22 10.87
C ASP A 179 12.78 -9.90 10.19
N SER A 180 13.60 -9.44 9.26
CA SER A 180 13.48 -8.14 8.56
C SER A 180 12.83 -8.21 7.18
N VAL A 181 12.41 -9.39 6.72
CA VAL A 181 11.91 -9.60 5.36
C VAL A 181 10.45 -10.03 5.37
N GLU A 182 9.65 -9.44 4.49
CA GLU A 182 8.30 -9.89 4.17
C GLU A 182 8.25 -10.41 2.73
N TYR A 183 7.34 -11.37 2.49
CA TYR A 183 7.16 -11.96 1.18
C TYR A 183 6.15 -11.13 0.41
N VAL A 184 6.45 -10.86 -0.84
CA VAL A 184 5.55 -10.20 -1.76
C VAL A 184 5.42 -11.10 -2.97
N TRP A 185 4.30 -11.82 -3.09
CA TRP A 185 4.09 -12.69 -4.25
C TRP A 185 3.38 -11.92 -5.34
N TRP A 186 4.02 -11.83 -6.50
CA TRP A 186 3.38 -11.39 -7.73
C TRP A 186 2.76 -12.61 -8.41
N LEU A 187 1.45 -12.72 -8.25
CA LEU A 187 0.59 -13.69 -8.89
C LEU A 187 -0.11 -13.05 -10.10
N SER A 188 -0.57 -13.87 -11.03
CA SER A 188 -1.27 -13.42 -12.23
C SER A 188 -2.40 -14.37 -12.59
N LYS A 189 -3.39 -13.84 -13.31
CA LYS A 189 -4.53 -14.63 -13.79
C LYS A 189 -4.12 -15.63 -14.87
N THR A 190 -3.18 -15.25 -15.72
CA THR A 190 -2.63 -16.07 -16.80
C THR A 190 -1.10 -16.05 -16.76
N ALA A 191 -0.45 -16.92 -17.52
CA ALA A 191 1.02 -16.94 -17.60
C ALA A 191 1.63 -15.65 -18.21
N TRP A 192 0.82 -14.76 -18.78
CA TRP A 192 1.27 -13.58 -19.53
C TRP A 192 0.63 -12.28 -19.00
N PRO A 193 0.86 -11.92 -17.72
CA PRO A 193 0.33 -10.68 -17.19
C PRO A 193 0.97 -9.46 -17.86
N LYS A 194 0.23 -8.35 -17.84
CA LYS A 194 0.75 -7.03 -18.18
C LYS A 194 1.88 -6.66 -17.21
N ALA A 195 3.07 -6.42 -17.76
CA ALA A 195 4.21 -5.94 -17.00
C ALA A 195 5.24 -5.22 -17.88
N SER A 196 5.88 -4.18 -17.35
CA SER A 196 7.05 -3.57 -18.00
C SER A 196 8.03 -3.03 -16.98
N ASN A 197 9.20 -3.65 -16.92
CA ASN A 197 10.29 -3.24 -16.03
C ASN A 197 10.91 -1.89 -16.40
N LEU A 198 10.64 -1.38 -17.61
CA LEU A 198 11.04 -0.03 -18.05
C LEU A 198 10.38 1.05 -17.19
N LYS A 199 9.23 0.77 -16.56
CA LYS A 199 8.50 1.70 -15.68
C LYS A 199 9.06 1.77 -14.25
N VAL A 200 10.04 0.94 -13.92
CA VAL A 200 10.60 0.79 -12.56
C VAL A 200 12.12 0.66 -12.55
N LEU A 201 12.79 1.23 -13.56
CA LEU A 201 14.25 1.21 -13.62
C LEU A 201 14.86 2.00 -12.47
N LYS A 202 16.01 1.52 -11.98
CA LYS A 202 16.86 2.24 -11.03
C LYS A 202 17.95 2.99 -11.77
N GLU A 203 18.50 4.02 -11.16
CA GLU A 203 19.71 4.65 -11.68
C GLU A 203 20.85 3.63 -11.74
N TYR A 204 21.69 3.75 -12.77
CA TYR A 204 22.89 2.92 -12.88
C TYR A 204 23.86 3.24 -11.74
N SER A 205 24.47 2.22 -11.16
CA SER A 205 25.55 2.44 -10.19
C SER A 205 26.77 3.08 -10.86
N GLU A 206 27.59 3.78 -10.08
CA GLU A 206 28.85 4.35 -10.57
C GLU A 206 29.74 3.30 -11.24
N ASP A 207 29.73 2.09 -10.71
CA ASP A 207 30.44 0.95 -11.28
C ASP A 207 29.87 0.51 -12.63
N MET A 208 28.55 0.46 -12.79
CA MET A 208 27.94 0.17 -14.10
C MET A 208 28.27 1.27 -15.11
N LEU A 209 28.20 2.54 -14.71
CA LEU A 209 28.59 3.66 -15.56
C LEU A 209 30.09 3.61 -15.93
N ARG A 210 30.95 3.23 -14.98
CA ARG A 210 32.38 3.04 -15.20
C ARG A 210 32.66 1.90 -16.16
N LEU A 211 32.01 0.75 -15.97
CA LEU A 211 32.15 -0.42 -16.84
C LEU A 211 31.63 -0.14 -18.25
N ASN A 212 30.56 0.64 -18.38
CA ASN A 212 30.06 1.09 -19.68
C ASN A 212 31.08 1.98 -20.40
N ARG A 213 31.71 2.94 -19.70
CA ARG A 213 32.73 3.81 -20.29
C ARG A 213 34.01 3.06 -20.68
N ASN A 214 34.44 2.13 -19.85
CA ASN A 214 35.76 1.50 -19.98
C ASN A 214 35.72 0.15 -20.72
N GLY A 215 34.53 -0.36 -21.02
CA GLY A 215 34.32 -1.72 -21.49
C GLY A 215 34.53 -2.75 -20.37
N VAL A 216 34.02 -3.96 -20.59
CA VAL A 216 34.31 -5.11 -19.73
C VAL A 216 35.35 -5.97 -20.43
N ARG A 217 36.36 -6.43 -19.70
CA ARG A 217 37.29 -7.43 -20.23
C ARG A 217 36.55 -8.76 -20.36
N GLU A 218 36.57 -9.33 -21.55
CA GLU A 218 35.99 -10.65 -21.73
C GLU A 218 36.71 -11.67 -20.86
N THR A 219 35.92 -12.45 -20.13
CA THR A 219 36.42 -13.45 -19.19
C THR A 219 35.42 -14.59 -19.08
N VAL A 220 35.94 -15.78 -18.84
CA VAL A 220 35.15 -16.97 -18.56
C VAL A 220 35.19 -17.19 -17.06
N ARG A 221 34.03 -17.07 -16.40
CA ARG A 221 33.93 -17.43 -14.99
C ARG A 221 34.16 -18.93 -14.82
N PRO A 222 34.60 -19.41 -13.63
CA PRO A 222 34.68 -20.84 -13.35
C PRO A 222 33.37 -21.61 -13.57
N SER A 223 32.22 -20.92 -13.51
CA SER A 223 30.89 -21.46 -13.84
C SER A 223 30.63 -21.64 -15.33
N GLY A 224 31.58 -21.32 -16.21
CA GLY A 224 31.44 -21.39 -17.67
C GLY A 224 30.72 -20.19 -18.31
N HIS A 225 30.27 -19.22 -17.51
CA HIS A 225 29.60 -18.02 -18.04
C HIS A 225 30.63 -17.09 -18.71
N VAL A 226 30.43 -16.82 -20.00
CA VAL A 226 31.28 -15.94 -20.80
C VAL A 226 30.76 -14.52 -20.71
N ILE A 227 31.54 -13.63 -20.11
CA ILE A 227 31.25 -12.19 -20.12
C ILE A 227 31.73 -11.65 -21.46
N ARG A 228 30.78 -11.30 -22.34
CA ARG A 228 31.06 -10.64 -23.61
C ARG A 228 30.93 -9.13 -23.47
N GLN A 229 31.56 -8.37 -24.36
CA GLN A 229 31.25 -6.95 -24.51
C GLN A 229 29.90 -6.80 -25.21
N SER A 230 28.81 -6.66 -24.45
CA SER A 230 27.52 -6.22 -25.00
C SER A 230 26.94 -5.13 -24.10
N TRP A 231 26.89 -3.90 -24.61
CA TRP A 231 26.32 -2.73 -23.93
C TRP A 231 25.17 -2.10 -24.73
N ASP A 232 24.53 -2.89 -25.61
CA ASP A 232 23.57 -2.43 -26.64
C ASP A 232 22.33 -1.71 -26.08
N LYS A 233 22.14 -1.68 -24.75
CA LYS A 233 20.96 -1.14 -24.08
C LYS A 233 21.23 -0.22 -22.88
N VAL A 234 22.45 0.31 -22.69
CA VAL A 234 22.71 1.26 -21.58
C VAL A 234 21.94 2.58 -21.74
N HIS A 235 21.47 2.88 -22.94
CA HIS A 235 20.60 4.02 -23.21
C HIS A 235 19.12 3.76 -22.85
N ALA A 236 18.77 2.61 -22.26
CA ALA A 236 17.39 2.26 -21.90
C ALA A 236 16.85 2.98 -20.65
N GLY A 237 17.58 3.95 -20.11
CA GLY A 237 17.10 4.83 -19.03
C GLY A 237 17.37 4.35 -17.61
N GLY A 238 17.97 3.18 -17.40
CA GLY A 238 18.37 2.71 -16.07
C GLY A 238 18.61 1.20 -15.96
N ALA A 239 19.01 0.76 -14.77
CA ALA A 239 19.21 -0.64 -14.40
C ALA A 239 17.89 -1.32 -14.06
N ILE A 240 17.72 -2.57 -14.50
CA ILE A 240 16.58 -3.41 -14.13
C ILE A 240 16.65 -3.69 -12.61
N PRO A 241 15.58 -3.43 -11.84
CA PRO A 241 15.56 -3.70 -10.40
C PRO A 241 15.61 -5.20 -10.08
N ALA A 242 16.17 -5.54 -8.93
CA ALA A 242 16.09 -6.89 -8.37
C ALA A 242 14.70 -7.17 -7.78
N ASN A 243 14.39 -8.44 -7.52
CA ASN A 243 13.17 -8.86 -6.82
C ASN A 243 13.23 -8.62 -5.29
N ILE A 244 14.08 -7.67 -4.85
CA ILE A 244 14.14 -7.18 -3.48
C ILE A 244 13.71 -5.71 -3.51
N VAL A 245 12.58 -5.42 -2.89
CA VAL A 245 12.08 -4.07 -2.66
C VAL A 245 12.70 -3.59 -1.35
N GLU A 246 13.54 -2.57 -1.43
CA GLU A 246 14.13 -1.92 -0.27
C GLU A 246 13.32 -0.66 0.06
N GLU A 247 13.28 -0.28 1.34
CA GLU A 247 12.62 0.97 1.77
C GLU A 247 13.28 2.21 1.12
N GLN A 248 14.51 2.09 0.62
CA GLN A 248 15.27 3.12 -0.12
C GLN A 248 15.00 3.08 -1.64
N LEU A 249 13.74 3.02 -2.08
CA LEU A 249 13.45 3.42 -3.46
C LEU A 249 13.72 4.94 -3.55
N ASN A 250 14.89 5.27 -4.13
CA ASN A 250 15.55 6.56 -4.42
C ASN A 250 14.94 7.86 -3.89
N GLU A 251 15.80 8.77 -3.41
CA GLU A 251 15.44 10.16 -3.01
C GLU A 251 14.70 10.96 -4.10
N ALA A 252 14.76 10.53 -5.37
CA ALA A 252 14.03 11.14 -6.48
C ALA A 252 12.51 10.83 -6.48
N ASP A 253 12.06 9.78 -5.78
CA ASP A 253 10.63 9.50 -5.57
C ASP A 253 10.10 10.35 -4.40
N SER A 254 9.92 11.65 -4.67
CA SER A 254 9.23 12.59 -3.78
C SER A 254 7.74 12.25 -3.53
N LEU A 255 7.24 11.19 -4.16
CA LEU A 255 5.84 10.80 -4.29
C LEU A 255 5.40 9.96 -3.09
N LEU A 256 5.45 10.53 -1.88
CA LEU A 256 5.11 9.94 -0.56
C LEU A 256 6.33 9.41 0.24
N LYS A 257 6.99 10.30 0.99
CA LYS A 257 8.05 9.99 1.98
C LYS A 257 7.52 9.20 3.18
N PHE A 258 7.07 7.96 2.99
CA PHE A 258 6.47 7.15 4.06
C PHE A 258 7.23 5.84 4.26
N GLY A 259 8.19 5.88 5.18
CA GLY A 259 8.65 4.66 5.84
C GLY A 259 7.63 4.21 6.89
N ASN A 260 7.75 2.97 7.36
CA ASN A 260 6.84 2.39 8.36
C ASN A 260 6.76 3.18 9.68
N ASN A 261 7.74 4.06 9.92
CA ASN A 261 7.93 4.85 11.13
C ASN A 261 7.87 6.36 10.91
N SER A 262 7.28 6.86 9.82
CA SER A 262 7.10 8.30 9.60
C SER A 262 6.09 8.88 10.60
N ALA A 263 6.52 9.10 11.85
CA ALA A 263 5.68 9.63 12.95
C ALA A 263 5.13 11.05 12.70
N ASN A 264 5.61 11.70 11.63
CA ASN A 264 5.32 13.07 11.22
C ASN A 264 4.74 13.16 9.80
N ASP A 265 4.21 12.08 9.23
CA ASP A 265 3.45 12.21 7.98
C ASP A 265 2.14 12.97 8.20
N GLU A 266 1.64 13.65 7.15
CA GLU A 266 0.43 14.46 7.22
C GLU A 266 -0.77 13.65 7.74
N TYR A 267 -0.94 12.43 7.24
CA TYR A 267 -1.96 11.49 7.71
C TYR A 267 -1.89 11.27 9.24
N THR A 268 -0.71 11.00 9.79
CA THR A 268 -0.50 10.75 11.23
C THR A 268 -0.81 12.00 12.05
N MET A 269 -0.38 13.17 11.57
CA MET A 269 -0.67 14.46 12.22
C MET A 269 -2.17 14.74 12.24
N MET A 270 -2.87 14.49 11.13
CA MET A 270 -4.31 14.71 11.03
C MET A 270 -5.11 13.70 11.86
N CYS A 271 -4.73 12.42 11.87
CA CYS A 271 -5.35 11.41 12.75
C CYS A 271 -5.24 11.84 14.23
N LYS A 272 -4.06 12.28 14.66
CA LYS A 272 -3.85 12.80 16.03
C LYS A 272 -4.72 14.03 16.30
N LYS A 273 -4.79 14.98 15.37
CA LYS A 273 -5.61 16.20 15.50
C LYS A 273 -7.11 15.89 15.57
N ALA A 274 -7.57 14.88 14.84
CA ALA A 274 -8.96 14.46 14.79
C ALA A 274 -9.35 13.45 15.89
N GLY A 275 -8.38 12.97 16.68
CA GLY A 275 -8.63 11.94 17.70
C GLY A 275 -8.93 10.55 17.13
N LEU A 276 -8.51 10.27 15.89
CA LEU A 276 -8.72 8.98 15.22
C LEU A 276 -7.52 8.05 15.37
N ASN A 277 -7.76 6.74 15.46
CA ASN A 277 -6.71 5.75 15.55
C ASN A 277 -5.93 5.62 14.23
N ILE A 278 -4.61 5.65 14.35
CA ILE A 278 -3.69 5.39 13.24
C ILE A 278 -3.70 3.90 12.93
N HIS A 279 -3.81 3.53 11.64
CA HIS A 279 -3.73 2.13 11.25
C HIS A 279 -2.39 1.52 11.72
N PRO A 280 -2.40 0.41 12.49
CA PRO A 280 -1.21 -0.07 13.21
C PRO A 280 -0.21 -0.82 12.31
N ALA A 281 -0.60 -1.19 11.10
CA ALA A 281 0.22 -1.97 10.18
C ALA A 281 0.05 -1.44 8.76
N ARG A 282 0.79 -0.39 8.41
CA ARG A 282 0.81 0.21 7.07
C ARG A 282 2.05 -0.30 6.35
N PHE A 283 1.94 -0.70 5.08
CA PHE A 283 3.11 -0.84 4.22
C PHE A 283 3.55 0.54 3.70
N PRO A 284 4.85 0.74 3.39
CA PRO A 284 5.35 2.00 2.87
C PRO A 284 4.79 2.22 1.46
N ALA A 285 4.54 3.48 1.08
CA ALA A 285 3.97 3.84 -0.22
C ALA A 285 4.84 3.38 -1.40
N ALA A 286 6.15 3.26 -1.19
CA ALA A 286 7.09 2.77 -2.18
C ALA A 286 6.76 1.34 -2.67
N LEU A 287 6.20 0.49 -1.80
CA LEU A 287 5.85 -0.89 -2.15
C LEU A 287 4.71 -0.96 -3.19
N PRO A 288 3.49 -0.45 -2.94
CA PRO A 288 2.45 -0.43 -3.96
C PRO A 288 2.83 0.42 -5.17
N SER A 289 3.60 1.52 -5.00
CA SER A 289 4.06 2.35 -6.12
C SER A 289 4.88 1.57 -7.13
N PHE A 290 5.82 0.74 -6.66
CA PHE A 290 6.61 -0.13 -7.52
C PHE A 290 5.72 -1.05 -8.38
N PHE A 291 4.76 -1.75 -7.74
CA PHE A 291 3.91 -2.71 -8.46
C PHE A 291 2.85 -2.03 -9.33
N ILE A 292 2.27 -0.90 -8.90
CA ILE A 292 1.34 -0.13 -9.72
C ILE A 292 2.05 0.34 -11.00
N ARG A 293 3.28 0.88 -10.89
CA ARG A 293 4.06 1.27 -12.07
C ARG A 293 4.41 0.08 -12.96
N LEU A 294 4.90 -1.00 -12.37
CA LEU A 294 5.32 -2.19 -13.12
C LEU A 294 4.16 -2.84 -13.89
N LEU A 295 2.98 -2.95 -13.26
CA LEU A 295 1.91 -3.85 -13.69
C LEU A 295 0.69 -3.13 -14.29
N THR A 296 0.64 -1.79 -14.23
CA THR A 296 -0.50 -1.01 -14.75
C THR A 296 -0.06 0.19 -15.57
N ASP A 297 -0.93 0.68 -16.45
CA ASP A 297 -0.81 1.96 -17.14
C ASP A 297 -1.81 2.98 -16.58
N ALA A 298 -1.77 4.22 -17.07
CA ALA A 298 -2.74 5.23 -16.68
C ALA A 298 -4.18 4.77 -16.97
N ASN A 299 -5.13 5.15 -16.12
CA ASN A 299 -6.55 4.74 -16.16
C ASN A 299 -6.86 3.26 -15.89
N ASP A 300 -5.87 2.38 -15.75
CA ASP A 300 -6.11 1.02 -15.25
C ASP A 300 -6.71 1.06 -13.84
N LEU A 301 -7.50 0.03 -13.51
CA LEU A 301 -8.16 -0.10 -12.21
C LEU A 301 -7.31 -0.91 -11.22
N VAL A 302 -6.97 -0.29 -10.10
CA VAL A 302 -6.30 -0.90 -8.95
C VAL A 302 -7.31 -1.15 -7.83
N PHE A 303 -7.30 -2.34 -7.22
CA PHE A 303 -8.16 -2.65 -6.08
C PHE A 303 -7.34 -3.12 -4.87
N ASP A 304 -7.65 -2.56 -3.70
CA ASP A 304 -7.13 -3.03 -2.41
C ASP A 304 -8.29 -3.52 -1.52
N PRO A 305 -8.49 -4.85 -1.38
CA PRO A 305 -9.53 -5.42 -0.54
C PRO A 305 -9.29 -5.27 0.97
N PHE A 306 -8.07 -4.94 1.42
CA PHE A 306 -7.74 -4.80 2.83
C PHE A 306 -7.01 -3.47 3.07
N ALA A 307 -7.68 -2.39 2.69
CA ALA A 307 -7.03 -1.11 2.45
C ALA A 307 -6.43 -0.45 3.70
N GLY A 308 -6.99 -0.69 4.90
CA GLY A 308 -6.53 -0.06 6.14
C GLY A 308 -6.49 1.46 5.99
N SER A 309 -5.28 2.03 5.97
CA SER A 309 -5.09 3.48 5.75
C SER A 309 -5.23 3.94 4.29
N ASN A 310 -5.58 3.06 3.35
CA ASN A 310 -5.71 3.29 1.91
C ASN A 310 -4.45 3.88 1.24
N THR A 311 -3.28 3.30 1.54
CA THR A 311 -2.02 3.70 0.90
C THR A 311 -2.01 3.36 -0.59
N ALA A 312 -2.55 2.20 -0.97
CA ALA A 312 -2.62 1.78 -2.38
C ALA A 312 -3.47 2.74 -3.21
N GLY A 313 -4.67 3.12 -2.73
CA GLY A 313 -5.53 4.08 -3.43
C GLY A 313 -4.88 5.46 -3.56
N ALA A 314 -4.19 5.96 -2.52
CA ALA A 314 -3.49 7.24 -2.59
C ALA A 314 -2.39 7.25 -3.66
N VAL A 315 -1.60 6.18 -3.72
CA VAL A 315 -0.56 6.01 -4.75
C VAL A 315 -1.19 5.86 -6.14
N SER A 316 -2.29 5.12 -6.27
CA SER A 316 -3.01 4.99 -7.52
C SER A 316 -3.52 6.33 -8.05
N GLU A 317 -4.14 7.15 -7.19
CA GLU A 317 -4.62 8.50 -7.54
C GLU A 317 -3.47 9.36 -8.06
N GLU A 318 -2.36 9.44 -7.33
CA GLU A 318 -1.18 10.24 -7.71
C GLU A 318 -0.54 9.77 -9.02
N LEU A 319 -0.59 8.46 -9.30
CA LEU A 319 -0.11 7.89 -10.55
C LEU A 319 -1.14 7.96 -11.68
N GLY A 320 -2.32 8.53 -11.49
CA GLY A 320 -3.35 8.60 -12.53
C GLY A 320 -3.98 7.25 -12.87
N ARG A 321 -4.09 6.35 -11.88
CA ARG A 321 -4.82 5.08 -11.99
C ARG A 321 -6.17 5.22 -11.30
N ARG A 322 -7.19 4.55 -11.84
CA ARG A 322 -8.46 4.43 -11.15
C ARG A 322 -8.29 3.47 -9.97
N TRP A 323 -9.01 3.68 -8.88
CA TRP A 323 -8.90 2.79 -7.74
C TRP A 323 -10.21 2.52 -7.00
N ILE A 324 -10.27 1.33 -6.40
CA ILE A 324 -11.26 0.95 -5.40
C ILE A 324 -10.52 0.49 -4.16
N ALA A 325 -11.05 0.82 -2.99
CA ALA A 325 -10.54 0.33 -1.71
C ALA A 325 -11.71 -0.16 -0.85
N SER A 326 -11.53 -1.28 -0.16
CA SER A 326 -12.47 -1.70 0.88
C SER A 326 -11.77 -1.92 2.21
N GLU A 327 -12.42 -1.50 3.27
CA GLU A 327 -11.95 -1.66 4.64
C GLU A 327 -13.17 -1.84 5.55
N GLN A 328 -13.12 -2.81 6.45
CA GLN A 328 -14.28 -3.20 7.25
C GLN A 328 -14.50 -2.23 8.42
N LEU A 329 -13.43 -1.66 8.99
CA LEU A 329 -13.54 -0.70 10.08
C LEU A 329 -13.71 0.72 9.53
N ASP A 330 -14.91 1.28 9.72
CA ASP A 330 -15.23 2.64 9.29
C ASP A 330 -14.23 3.67 9.82
N GLU A 331 -13.71 3.52 11.05
CA GLU A 331 -12.68 4.40 11.60
C GLU A 331 -11.44 4.53 10.69
N TYR A 332 -10.98 3.41 10.12
CA TYR A 332 -9.83 3.40 9.21
C TYR A 332 -10.17 4.01 7.85
N VAL A 333 -11.41 3.79 7.36
CA VAL A 333 -11.92 4.44 6.15
C VAL A 333 -11.97 5.96 6.34
N GLN A 334 -12.55 6.45 7.43
CA GLN A 334 -12.62 7.89 7.72
C GLN A 334 -11.23 8.50 7.88
N ALA A 335 -10.32 7.84 8.61
CA ALA A 335 -8.94 8.30 8.75
C ALA A 335 -8.21 8.36 7.40
N SER A 336 -8.47 7.41 6.50
CA SER A 336 -7.80 7.33 5.19
C SER A 336 -8.07 8.54 4.28
N LYS A 337 -9.19 9.25 4.47
CA LYS A 337 -9.52 10.51 3.76
C LYS A 337 -8.40 11.54 3.83
N PHE A 338 -7.66 11.58 4.94
CA PHE A 338 -6.54 12.52 5.12
C PHE A 338 -5.40 12.31 4.11
N ARG A 339 -5.35 11.19 3.38
CA ARG A 339 -4.38 10.98 2.30
C ARG A 339 -4.73 11.69 1.01
N PHE A 340 -5.98 12.12 0.84
CA PHE A 340 -6.52 12.60 -0.45
C PHE A 340 -6.83 14.09 -0.45
N ARG A 341 -6.42 14.86 0.56
CA ARG A 341 -6.73 16.30 0.68
C ARG A 341 -6.38 17.09 -0.57
N ALA A 342 -5.17 16.92 -1.12
CA ALA A 342 -4.77 17.61 -2.34
C ALA A 342 -5.68 17.28 -3.55
N ALA A 343 -6.15 16.03 -3.66
CA ALA A 343 -7.03 15.58 -4.73
C ALA A 343 -8.49 16.02 -4.53
N ILE A 344 -8.92 16.20 -3.29
CA ILE A 344 -10.28 16.66 -2.93
C ILE A 344 -10.37 18.19 -3.04
N GLU A 345 -9.36 18.93 -2.57
CA GLU A 345 -9.33 20.40 -2.54
C GLU A 345 -8.99 21.02 -3.90
N GLN A 346 -8.38 20.27 -4.82
CA GLN A 346 -8.14 20.69 -6.21
C GLN A 346 -8.73 19.70 -7.20
N PRO A 347 -10.06 19.73 -7.45
CA PRO A 347 -10.62 19.02 -8.58
C PRO A 347 -9.97 19.62 -9.83
N THR A 348 -9.08 18.85 -10.46
CA THR A 348 -8.37 19.27 -11.66
C THR A 348 -9.41 19.59 -12.73
N LEU A 349 -9.44 20.85 -13.18
CA LEU A 349 -10.15 21.30 -14.37
C LEU A 349 -9.55 20.54 -15.57
N PHE A 350 -10.21 19.47 -16.00
CA PHE A 350 -9.93 18.81 -17.28
C PHE A 350 -11.04 19.13 -18.27
#